data_AF-A0AAW0DAS7-F1
#
_entry.id   AF-A0AAW0DAS7-F1
#
_cell.length_a   1.000
_cell.length_b   1.000
_cell.length_c   1.000
_cell.angle_alpha   90.00
_cell.angle_beta   90.00
_cell.angle_gamma   90.00
#
_symmetry.space_group_name_H-M   'P 1'
#
loop_
_entity.id
_entity.type
_entity.pdbx_description
1 polymer ?
#
loop_
_entity_poly.entity_id
_entity_poly.type
_entity_poly.pdbx_seq_one_letter_code
_entity_poly.pdbx_strand_id
1 'polypeptide(L)'
;MSSGYELVPPTDSENPADQQKDMGVEEQLTKSEARDGDQTAQLVALPTSQPRTKAAGLQRHQFAIFLIGVPAITFGTLSVMYNKWLRDADHFKTWHGTFGLLCMLWIIAQVGIGGGSVWFDGAAFGGGVKAKALWKYHRLSGYILFPMLLFTVNLGGAWSNWGQKYTSAPVRVLAFVIAPAALLTAVYSRVRTSKMKF
;
A
#
# COMPACT_ATOMS: atom_id res chain seq x y z
N MET A 1 -22.29 -20.93 -85.05
CA MET A 1 -22.08 -20.91 -83.58
C MET A 1 -20.72 -21.51 -83.28
N SER A 2 -19.85 -20.75 -82.59
CA SER A 2 -18.65 -21.11 -81.82
C SER A 2 -17.58 -20.03 -82.08
N SER A 3 -17.70 -18.89 -81.40
CA SER A 3 -16.98 -18.57 -80.14
C SER A 3 -15.49 -18.32 -80.42
N GLY A 4 -15.20 -17.06 -80.74
CA GLY A 4 -13.84 -16.53 -80.76
C GLY A 4 -13.36 -16.35 -79.32
N TYR A 5 -12.19 -16.90 -79.03
CA TYR A 5 -11.48 -16.62 -77.79
C TYR A 5 -10.71 -15.31 -77.98
N GLU A 6 -11.18 -14.26 -77.32
CA GLU A 6 -10.54 -12.96 -77.24
C GLU A 6 -9.41 -13.06 -76.21
N LEU A 7 -8.16 -13.02 -76.67
CA LEU A 7 -6.98 -12.98 -75.81
C LEU A 7 -6.90 -11.59 -75.19
N VAL A 8 -7.19 -11.51 -73.89
CA VAL A 8 -6.95 -10.31 -73.07
C VAL A 8 -5.45 -10.01 -73.10
N PRO A 9 -5.01 -8.82 -73.53
CA PRO A 9 -3.59 -8.48 -73.50
C PRO A 9 -3.11 -8.40 -72.04
N PRO A 10 -1.82 -8.69 -71.78
CA PRO A 10 -1.28 -8.56 -70.43
C PRO A 10 -1.43 -7.11 -69.99
N THR A 11 -2.11 -6.88 -68.87
CA THR A 11 -2.14 -5.58 -68.20
C THR A 11 -0.71 -5.12 -67.97
N ASP A 12 -0.44 -3.87 -68.33
CA ASP A 12 0.85 -3.21 -68.20
C ASP A 12 1.50 -3.57 -66.86
N SER A 13 2.76 -4.00 -66.93
CA SER A 13 3.57 -4.38 -65.79
C SER A 13 3.46 -3.35 -64.67
N GLU A 14 2.78 -3.70 -63.58
CA GLU A 14 2.78 -2.90 -62.37
C GLU A 14 4.24 -2.66 -61.96
N ASN A 15 4.61 -1.39 -61.88
CA ASN A 15 5.94 -0.97 -61.50
C ASN A 15 6.24 -1.51 -60.09
N PRO A 16 7.34 -2.24 -59.86
CA PRO A 16 7.70 -2.76 -58.54
C PRO A 16 7.74 -1.67 -57.45
N ALA A 17 7.99 -0.42 -57.83
CA ALA A 17 7.97 0.72 -56.92
C ALA A 17 6.57 1.07 -56.40
N ASP A 18 5.52 0.79 -57.18
CA ASP A 18 4.13 1.06 -56.79
C ASP A 18 3.58 -0.06 -55.89
N GLN A 19 3.94 -1.32 -56.14
CA GLN A 19 3.69 -2.44 -55.21
C GLN A 19 4.37 -2.25 -53.84
N GLN A 20 5.60 -1.73 -53.83
CA GLN A 20 6.32 -1.47 -52.58
C GLN A 20 5.75 -0.28 -51.80
N LYS A 21 5.15 0.71 -52.48
CA LYS A 21 4.39 1.78 -51.83
C LYS A 21 3.12 1.24 -51.19
N ASP A 22 2.40 0.37 -51.89
CA ASP A 22 1.13 -0.20 -51.41
C ASP A 22 1.35 -1.08 -50.17
N MET A 23 2.35 -1.97 -50.21
CA MET A 23 2.76 -2.75 -49.03
C MET A 23 3.20 -1.87 -47.85
N GLY A 24 3.86 -0.74 -48.11
CA GLY A 24 4.25 0.21 -47.07
C GLY A 24 3.06 0.94 -46.43
N VAL A 25 2.00 1.21 -47.19
CA VAL A 25 0.76 1.82 -46.68
C VAL A 25 -0.03 0.82 -45.85
N GLU A 26 -0.15 -0.44 -46.29
CA GLU A 26 -0.79 -1.49 -45.51
C GLU A 26 -0.03 -1.82 -44.22
N GLU A 27 1.31 -1.84 -44.23
CA GLU A 27 2.11 -2.01 -43.01
C GLU A 27 1.90 -0.84 -42.03
N GLN A 28 1.76 0.40 -42.51
CA GLN A 28 1.48 1.55 -41.65
C GLN A 28 0.06 1.50 -41.09
N LEU A 29 -0.93 1.10 -41.89
CA LEU A 29 -2.32 0.95 -41.47
C LEU A 29 -2.46 -0.17 -40.43
N THR A 30 -1.91 -1.35 -40.69
CA THR A 30 -1.89 -2.47 -39.73
C THR A 30 -1.14 -2.13 -38.44
N LYS A 31 -0.05 -1.36 -38.52
CA LYS A 31 0.68 -0.86 -37.34
C LYS A 31 -0.12 0.19 -36.57
N SER A 32 -0.94 0.99 -37.25
CA SER A 32 -1.84 1.96 -36.61
C SER A 32 -3.02 1.27 -35.93
N GLU A 33 -3.61 0.27 -36.57
CA GLU A 33 -4.68 -0.57 -36.04
C GLU A 33 -4.18 -1.43 -34.88
N ALA A 34 -2.95 -1.95 -34.93
CA ALA A 34 -2.33 -2.65 -33.81
C ALA A 34 -2.08 -1.72 -32.61
N ARG A 35 -1.76 -0.45 -32.87
CA ARG A 35 -1.61 0.58 -31.82
C ARG A 35 -2.95 0.95 -31.18
N ASP A 36 -4.01 1.04 -31.98
CA ASP A 36 -5.37 1.31 -31.51
C ASP A 36 -5.99 0.09 -30.79
N GLY A 37 -5.68 -1.11 -31.28
CA GLY A 37 -5.94 -2.40 -30.64
C GLY A 37 -5.27 -2.54 -29.28
N ASP A 38 -4.05 -2.02 -29.11
CA ASP A 38 -3.34 -2.01 -27.82
C ASP A 38 -3.94 -0.97 -26.86
N GLN A 39 -4.40 0.18 -27.36
CA GLN A 39 -5.12 1.17 -26.55
C GLN A 39 -6.48 0.65 -26.08
N THR A 40 -7.22 -0.02 -26.96
CA THR A 40 -8.50 -0.67 -26.62
C THR A 40 -8.28 -1.88 -25.70
N ALA A 41 -7.21 -2.66 -25.87
CA ALA A 41 -6.83 -3.72 -24.94
C ALA A 41 -6.43 -3.19 -23.54
N GLN A 42 -5.73 -2.05 -23.47
CA GLN A 42 -5.46 -1.34 -22.21
C GLN A 42 -6.73 -0.79 -21.54
N LEU A 43 -7.70 -0.34 -22.33
CA LEU A 43 -9.00 0.15 -21.84
C LEU A 43 -9.91 -1.00 -21.37
N VAL A 44 -9.86 -2.16 -22.06
CA VAL A 44 -10.63 -3.38 -21.74
C VAL A 44 -10.01 -4.14 -20.54
N ALA A 45 -8.71 -4.00 -20.29
CA ALA A 45 -8.07 -4.45 -19.07
C ALA A 45 -8.42 -3.55 -17.87
N LEU A 46 -9.73 -3.39 -17.61
CA LEU A 46 -10.28 -2.56 -16.55
C LEU A 46 -9.65 -2.98 -15.21
N PRO A 47 -8.72 -2.18 -14.62
CA PRO A 47 -8.25 -2.47 -13.30
C PRO A 47 -9.45 -2.14 -12.40
N THR A 48 -10.16 -3.16 -11.93
CA THR A 48 -11.31 -3.05 -11.01
C THR A 48 -10.89 -2.59 -9.60
N SER A 49 -9.91 -1.69 -9.54
CA SER A 49 -9.53 -0.82 -8.44
C SER A 49 -8.65 0.28 -9.04
N GLN A 50 -9.24 1.44 -9.33
CA GLN A 50 -8.56 2.56 -10.01
C GLN A 50 -7.15 2.79 -9.41
N PRO A 51 -6.07 2.65 -10.19
CA PRO A 51 -4.69 2.79 -9.71
C PRO A 51 -4.46 4.09 -8.92
N ARG A 52 -5.12 5.18 -9.35
CA ARG A 52 -5.16 6.48 -8.69
C ARG A 52 -5.64 6.41 -7.24
N THR A 53 -6.71 5.64 -6.96
CA THR A 53 -7.24 5.48 -5.59
C THR A 53 -6.31 4.69 -4.67
N LYS A 54 -5.56 3.72 -5.23
CA LYS A 54 -4.53 2.96 -4.48
C LYS A 54 -3.33 3.83 -4.13
N ALA A 55 -2.83 4.59 -5.11
CA ALA A 55 -1.73 5.53 -4.89
C ALA A 55 -2.12 6.58 -3.83
N ALA A 56 -3.32 7.17 -3.94
CA ALA A 56 -3.83 8.10 -2.94
C ALA A 56 -3.97 7.47 -1.54
N GLY A 57 -4.42 6.21 -1.46
CA GLY A 57 -4.50 5.47 -0.20
C GLY A 57 -3.14 5.25 0.46
N LEU A 58 -2.13 4.88 -0.34
CA LEU A 58 -0.75 4.73 0.12
C LEU A 58 -0.17 6.06 0.61
N GLN A 59 -0.35 7.14 -0.16
CA GLN A 59 0.11 8.48 0.20
C GLN A 59 -0.49 8.96 1.53
N ARG A 60 -1.81 8.82 1.71
CA ARG A 60 -2.47 9.17 2.98
C ARG A 60 -1.94 8.36 4.15
N HIS A 61 -1.68 7.07 3.94
CA HIS A 61 -1.10 6.21 4.97
C HIS A 61 0.31 6.68 5.33
N GLN A 62 1.19 6.90 4.35
CA GLN A 62 2.55 7.39 4.59
C GLN A 62 2.54 8.73 5.30
N PHE A 63 1.70 9.67 4.88
CA PHE A 63 1.54 10.96 5.53
C PHE A 63 1.10 10.81 6.99
N ALA A 64 0.05 10.02 7.25
CA ALA A 64 -0.44 9.78 8.60
C ALA A 64 0.63 9.13 9.50
N ILE A 65 1.43 8.21 8.97
CA ILE A 65 2.49 7.53 9.73
C ILE A 65 3.70 8.44 9.95
N PHE A 66 4.25 9.07 8.93
CA PHE A 66 5.51 9.82 9.05
C PHE A 66 5.35 11.23 9.62
N LEU A 67 4.23 11.91 9.36
CA LEU A 67 4.02 13.25 9.89
C LEU A 67 3.38 13.25 11.29
N ILE A 68 2.51 12.26 11.56
CA ILE A 68 1.72 12.24 12.80
C ILE A 68 2.16 11.08 13.68
N GLY A 69 2.03 9.84 13.21
CA GLY A 69 2.20 8.63 14.02
C GLY A 69 3.59 8.48 14.64
N VAL A 70 4.63 8.40 13.81
CA VAL A 70 6.03 8.20 14.24
C VAL A 70 6.53 9.35 15.10
N PRO A 71 6.31 10.63 14.75
CA PRO A 71 6.67 11.74 15.64
C PRO A 71 5.93 11.67 16.98
N ALA A 72 4.60 11.50 16.98
CA ALA A 72 3.82 11.49 18.21
C ALA A 72 4.22 10.36 19.15
N ILE A 73 4.41 9.14 18.65
CA ILE A 73 4.80 8.00 19.49
C ILE A 73 6.23 8.14 20.01
N THR A 74 7.13 8.72 19.22
CA THR A 74 8.51 8.98 19.63
C THR A 74 8.54 10.03 20.73
N PHE A 75 7.89 11.18 20.52
CA PHE A 75 7.79 12.23 21.54
C PHE A 75 7.12 11.73 22.82
N GLY A 76 6.02 10.97 22.72
CA GLY A 76 5.35 10.38 23.87
C GLY A 76 6.27 9.43 24.65
N THR A 77 6.98 8.56 23.95
CA THR A 77 7.92 7.61 24.56
C THR A 77 9.08 8.33 25.26
N LEU A 78 9.69 9.31 24.57
CA LEU A 78 10.78 10.11 25.15
C LEU A 78 10.32 10.91 26.37
N SER A 79 9.09 11.44 26.34
CA SER A 79 8.51 12.17 27.47
C SER A 79 8.36 11.26 28.70
N VAL A 80 7.86 10.04 28.52
CA VAL A 80 7.74 9.05 29.60
C VAL A 80 9.11 8.61 30.10
N MET A 81 10.07 8.35 29.20
CA MET A 81 11.43 7.95 29.56
C MET A 81 12.14 9.04 30.37
N TYR A 82 12.05 10.29 29.93
CA TYR A 82 12.64 11.45 30.59
C TYR A 82 12.02 11.70 31.96
N ASN A 83 10.68 11.63 32.07
CA ASN A 83 10.00 11.75 33.36
C ASN A 83 10.38 10.63 34.34
N LYS A 84 10.61 9.40 33.85
CA LYS A 84 11.11 8.31 34.70
C LYS A 84 12.55 8.54 35.13
N TRP A 85 13.40 9.01 34.23
CA TRP A 85 14.79 9.35 34.54
C TRP A 85 14.89 10.42 35.62
N LEU A 86 14.10 11.50 35.54
CA LEU A 86 14.06 12.55 36.58
C LEU A 86 13.64 12.07 37.97
N ARG A 87 13.00 10.90 38.06
CA ARG A 87 12.44 10.35 39.30
C ARG A 87 13.17 9.09 39.76
N ASP A 88 14.27 8.74 39.08
CA ASP A 88 15.00 7.48 39.28
C ASP A 88 14.07 6.25 39.31
N ALA A 89 13.08 6.26 38.42
CA ALA A 89 12.05 5.23 38.38
C ALA A 89 12.38 4.16 37.34
N ASP A 90 12.16 2.89 37.69
CA ASP A 90 12.44 1.76 36.81
C ASP A 90 11.78 1.87 35.43
N HIS A 91 12.54 1.56 34.38
CA HIS A 91 12.05 1.48 33.00
C HIS A 91 11.56 0.07 32.66
N PHE A 92 10.54 -0.01 31.81
CA PHE A 92 10.03 -1.26 31.23
C PHE A 92 9.56 -2.36 32.21
N LYS A 93 9.31 -2.05 33.50
CA LYS A 93 8.83 -3.04 34.49
C LYS A 93 7.32 -3.31 34.50
N THR A 94 6.53 -2.46 33.84
CA THR A 94 5.07 -2.63 33.77
C THR A 94 4.67 -3.32 32.47
N TRP A 95 3.48 -3.92 32.44
CA TRP A 95 2.88 -4.44 31.21
C TRP A 95 2.83 -3.39 30.10
N HIS A 96 2.41 -2.16 30.43
CA HIS A 96 2.44 -1.04 29.49
C HIS A 96 3.86 -0.79 28.95
N GLY A 97 4.87 -0.73 29.81
CA GLY A 97 6.25 -0.48 29.39
C GLY A 97 6.83 -1.60 28.52
N THR A 98 6.54 -2.87 28.87
CA THR A 98 7.02 -4.04 28.13
C THR A 98 6.38 -4.12 26.75
N PHE A 99 5.05 -4.07 26.69
CA PHE A 99 4.34 -4.10 25.41
C PHE A 99 4.61 -2.84 24.58
N GLY A 100 4.80 -1.68 25.20
CA GLY A 100 5.20 -0.45 24.53
C GLY A 100 6.56 -0.56 23.83
N LEU A 101 7.57 -1.12 24.51
CA LEU A 101 8.87 -1.37 23.89
C LEU A 101 8.75 -2.34 22.71
N LEU A 102 8.01 -3.43 22.89
CA LEU A 102 7.76 -4.41 21.84
C LEU A 102 7.07 -3.76 20.63
N CYS A 103 6.00 -2.97 20.86
CA CYS A 103 5.32 -2.24 19.79
C CYS A 103 6.25 -1.23 19.09
N MET A 104 7.14 -0.53 19.82
CA MET A 104 8.08 0.41 19.21
C MET A 104 9.06 -0.29 18.27
N LEU A 105 9.69 -1.39 18.73
CA LEU A 105 10.57 -2.19 17.88
C LEU A 105 9.81 -2.76 16.67
N TRP A 106 8.57 -3.18 16.88
CA TRP A 106 7.72 -3.70 15.81
C TRP A 106 7.34 -2.61 14.79
N ILE A 107 7.05 -1.39 15.22
CA ILE A 107 6.79 -0.24 14.33
C ILE A 107 8.02 0.05 13.45
N ILE A 108 9.23 0.02 14.03
CA ILE A 108 10.46 0.24 13.26
C ILE A 108 10.60 -0.84 12.18
N ALA A 109 10.40 -2.10 12.51
CA ALA A 109 10.40 -3.20 11.55
C ALA A 109 9.30 -3.03 10.48
N GLN A 110 8.11 -2.58 10.87
CA GLN A 110 6.99 -2.31 9.96
C GLN A 110 7.30 -1.19 8.97
N VAL A 111 7.91 -0.10 9.43
CA VAL A 111 8.35 1.01 8.59
C VAL A 111 9.43 0.54 7.61
N GLY A 112 10.40 -0.25 8.07
CA GLY A 112 11.46 -0.80 7.22
C GLY A 112 10.94 -1.75 6.14
N ILE A 113 10.13 -2.74 6.52
CA ILE A 113 9.56 -3.72 5.58
C ILE A 113 8.56 -3.04 4.63
N GLY A 114 7.70 -2.15 5.15
CA GLY A 114 6.74 -1.41 4.36
C GLY A 114 7.42 -0.51 3.33
N GLY A 115 8.34 0.34 3.80
CA GLY A 115 9.12 1.25 2.96
C GLY A 115 9.94 0.51 1.90
N GLY A 116 10.71 -0.51 2.31
CA GLY A 116 11.51 -1.32 1.39
C GLY A 116 10.69 -2.07 0.34
N SER A 117 9.39 -2.30 0.58
CA SER A 117 8.50 -2.97 -0.37
C SER A 117 7.88 -2.02 -1.41
N VAL A 118 7.83 -0.70 -1.15
CA VAL A 118 7.09 0.27 -1.99
C VAL A 118 7.93 1.42 -2.53
N TRP A 119 9.06 1.73 -1.90
CA TRP A 119 9.96 2.76 -2.39
C TRP A 119 10.91 2.19 -3.45
N PHE A 120 11.22 3.02 -4.45
CA PHE A 120 12.12 2.65 -5.55
C PHE A 120 11.74 1.30 -6.19
N ASP A 121 10.44 1.09 -6.44
CA ASP A 121 9.86 -0.14 -7.00
C ASP A 121 10.22 -1.43 -6.24
N GLY A 122 10.51 -1.31 -4.94
CA GLY A 122 10.86 -2.44 -4.08
C GLY A 122 12.28 -2.95 -4.28
N ALA A 123 13.19 -2.12 -4.79
CA ALA A 123 14.59 -2.48 -5.06
C ALA A 123 15.29 -3.13 -3.85
N ALA A 124 14.97 -2.67 -2.62
CA ALA A 124 15.52 -3.23 -1.38
C ALA A 124 15.23 -4.74 -1.19
N PHE A 125 14.19 -5.26 -1.84
CA PHE A 125 13.80 -6.68 -1.78
C PHE A 125 13.81 -7.37 -3.15
N GLY A 126 14.52 -6.81 -4.13
CA GLY A 126 14.66 -7.39 -5.47
C GLY A 126 13.49 -7.11 -6.42
N GLY A 127 12.61 -6.17 -6.07
CA GLY A 127 11.57 -5.63 -6.95
C GLY A 127 10.41 -6.57 -7.30
N GLY A 128 9.43 -6.01 -8.00
CA GLY A 128 8.32 -6.74 -8.64
C GLY A 128 7.61 -7.73 -7.72
N VAL A 129 7.67 -9.02 -8.06
CA VAL A 129 6.96 -10.10 -7.35
C VAL A 129 7.54 -10.35 -5.96
N LYS A 130 8.87 -10.24 -5.78
CA LYS A 130 9.52 -10.51 -4.48
C LYS A 130 9.13 -9.46 -3.43
N ALA A 131 9.21 -8.18 -3.79
CA ALA A 131 8.76 -7.09 -2.93
C ALA A 131 7.26 -7.21 -2.59
N LYS A 132 6.44 -7.58 -3.57
CA LYS A 132 5.00 -7.80 -3.38
C LYS A 132 4.69 -8.98 -2.45
N ALA A 133 5.53 -10.02 -2.44
CA ALA A 133 5.38 -11.15 -1.52
C ALA A 133 5.69 -10.77 -0.06
N LEU A 134 6.57 -9.81 0.18
CA LEU A 134 6.82 -9.25 1.52
C LEU A 134 5.67 -8.34 1.98
N TRP A 135 5.06 -7.60 1.06
CA TRP A 135 3.96 -6.67 1.36
C TRP A 135 2.74 -7.35 2.02
N LYS A 136 2.44 -8.62 1.73
CA LYS A 136 1.35 -9.34 2.42
C LYS A 136 1.65 -9.54 3.91
N TYR A 137 2.90 -9.78 4.29
CA TYR A 137 3.31 -9.92 5.68
C TYR A 137 3.34 -8.57 6.41
N HIS A 138 3.81 -7.50 5.74
CA HIS A 138 3.67 -6.13 6.25
C HIS A 138 2.20 -5.84 6.63
N ARG A 139 1.27 -6.14 5.72
CA ARG A 139 -0.17 -5.96 5.95
C ARG A 139 -0.71 -6.79 7.11
N LEU A 140 -0.50 -8.11 7.09
CA LEU A 140 -1.00 -8.99 8.15
C LEU A 140 -0.45 -8.56 9.51
N SER A 141 0.86 -8.33 9.56
CA SER A 141 1.52 -7.94 10.80
C SER A 141 1.04 -6.56 11.28
N GLY A 142 0.73 -5.62 10.39
CA GLY A 142 0.09 -4.36 10.76
C GLY A 142 -1.29 -4.55 11.42
N TYR A 143 -2.10 -5.51 10.95
CA TYR A 143 -3.39 -5.82 11.56
C TYR A 143 -3.29 -6.45 12.96
N ILE A 144 -2.16 -7.11 13.26
CA ILE A 144 -1.87 -7.66 14.59
C ILE A 144 -1.25 -6.59 15.50
N LEU A 145 -0.35 -5.77 14.96
CA LEU A 145 0.31 -4.70 15.71
C LEU A 145 -0.68 -3.63 16.16
N PHE A 146 -1.66 -3.26 15.33
CA PHE A 146 -2.62 -2.21 15.65
C PHE A 146 -3.43 -2.47 16.95
N PRO A 147 -4.12 -3.61 17.15
CA PRO A 147 -4.81 -3.89 18.41
C PRO A 147 -3.85 -3.98 19.60
N MET A 148 -2.64 -4.49 19.40
CA MET A 148 -1.63 -4.56 20.45
C MET A 148 -1.17 -3.16 20.90
N LEU A 149 -1.03 -2.24 19.95
CA LEU A 149 -0.74 -0.84 20.23
C LEU A 149 -1.90 -0.20 21.02
N LEU A 150 -3.14 -0.42 20.60
CA LEU A 150 -4.33 0.09 21.31
C LEU A 150 -4.46 -0.49 22.72
N PHE A 151 -4.16 -1.77 22.90
CA PHE A 151 -4.09 -2.42 24.21
C PHE A 151 -3.02 -1.78 25.09
N THR A 152 -1.84 -1.51 24.52
CA THR A 152 -0.76 -0.82 25.23
C THR A 152 -1.16 0.60 25.66
N VAL A 153 -1.86 1.33 24.79
CA VAL A 153 -2.43 2.66 25.10
C VAL A 153 -3.45 2.56 26.23
N ASN A 154 -4.31 1.53 26.22
CA ASN A 154 -5.26 1.27 27.30
C ASN A 154 -4.55 1.04 28.64
N LEU A 155 -3.53 0.18 28.68
CA LEU A 155 -2.75 -0.06 29.90
C LEU A 155 -2.08 1.22 30.43
N GLY A 156 -1.55 2.05 29.53
CA GLY A 156 -0.87 3.29 29.89
C GLY A 156 -1.84 4.38 30.37
N GLY A 157 -2.85 4.70 29.58
CA GLY A 157 -3.76 5.81 29.87
C GLY A 157 -4.88 5.44 30.84
N ALA A 158 -5.50 4.27 30.67
CA ALA A 158 -6.59 3.86 31.53
C ALA A 158 -6.09 3.28 32.86
N TRP A 159 -5.00 2.51 32.91
CA TRP A 159 -4.70 1.71 34.11
C TRP A 159 -3.39 2.06 34.84
N SER A 160 -2.50 2.86 34.26
CA SER A 160 -1.27 3.22 34.95
C SER A 160 -1.51 4.11 36.17
N ASN A 161 -0.64 4.03 37.18
CA ASN A 161 -0.68 4.91 38.35
C ASN A 161 -0.62 6.40 37.95
N TRP A 162 0.10 6.73 36.86
CA TRP A 162 0.15 8.09 36.34
C TRP A 162 -1.22 8.51 35.79
N GLY A 163 -1.83 7.69 34.92
CA GLY A 163 -3.16 7.99 34.36
C GLY A 163 -4.23 8.10 35.45
N GLN A 164 -4.20 7.21 36.43
CA GLN A 164 -5.11 7.24 37.59
C GLN A 164 -4.97 8.51 38.43
N LYS A 165 -3.74 9.01 38.59
CA LYS A 165 -3.45 10.19 39.42
C LYS A 165 -3.75 11.51 38.71
N TYR A 166 -3.48 11.60 37.41
CA TYR A 166 -3.50 12.87 36.67
C TYR A 166 -4.69 13.02 35.71
N THR A 167 -5.56 12.00 35.58
CA THR A 167 -6.69 12.06 34.66
C THR A 167 -7.96 11.52 35.30
N SER A 168 -9.06 12.25 35.15
CA SER A 168 -10.36 11.84 35.70
C SER A 168 -10.86 10.54 35.04
N ALA A 169 -11.64 9.76 35.79
CA ALA A 169 -12.16 8.47 35.31
C ALA A 169 -12.98 8.58 34.00
N PRO A 170 -13.89 9.56 33.82
CA PRO A 170 -14.63 9.69 32.57
C PRO A 170 -13.73 9.91 31.36
N VAL A 171 -12.71 10.78 31.49
CA VAL A 171 -11.75 11.06 30.42
C VAL A 171 -10.95 9.81 30.07
N ARG A 172 -10.51 9.04 31.08
CA ARG A 172 -9.76 7.80 30.87
C ARG A 172 -10.58 6.76 30.11
N VAL A 173 -11.85 6.56 30.49
CA VAL A 173 -12.73 5.60 29.82
C VAL A 173 -13.01 6.03 28.37
N LEU A 174 -13.33 7.31 28.15
CA LEU A 174 -13.59 7.80 26.79
C LEU A 174 -12.34 7.71 25.90
N ALA A 175 -11.20 8.23 26.36
CA ALA A 175 -10.00 8.36 25.55
C ALA A 175 -9.24 7.04 25.35
N PHE A 176 -9.24 6.14 26.34
CA PHE A 176 -8.39 4.96 26.34
C PHE A 176 -9.15 3.63 26.28
N VAL A 177 -10.49 3.64 26.36
CA VAL A 177 -11.32 2.44 26.19
C VAL A 177 -12.24 2.59 24.98
N ILE A 178 -13.13 3.59 25.01
CA ILE A 178 -14.18 3.74 23.98
C ILE A 178 -13.59 4.15 22.63
N ALA A 179 -12.75 5.19 22.61
CA ALA A 179 -12.15 5.67 21.36
C ALA A 179 -11.26 4.59 20.69
N PRO A 180 -10.36 3.87 21.40
CA PRO A 180 -9.62 2.76 20.83
C PRO A 180 -10.51 1.62 20.30
N ALA A 181 -11.57 1.25 21.01
CA ALA A 181 -12.51 0.21 20.53
C ALA A 181 -13.22 0.65 19.25
N ALA A 182 -13.64 1.91 19.15
CA ALA A 182 -14.23 2.47 17.95
C ALA A 182 -13.24 2.49 16.77
N LEU A 183 -11.98 2.89 17.02
CA LEU A 183 -10.91 2.86 16.02
C LEU A 183 -10.63 1.44 15.52
N LEU A 184 -10.56 0.48 16.44
CA LEU A 184 -10.35 -0.92 16.08
C LEU A 184 -11.47 -1.43 15.18
N THR A 185 -12.73 -1.15 15.54
CA THR A 185 -13.92 -1.50 14.74
C THR A 185 -13.87 -0.84 13.36
N ALA A 186 -13.56 0.45 13.29
CA ALA A 186 -13.47 1.19 12.05
C ALA A 186 -12.38 0.66 11.10
N VAL A 187 -11.21 0.29 11.63
CA VAL A 187 -10.13 -0.30 10.83
C VAL A 187 -10.47 -1.72 10.39
N TYR A 188 -11.00 -2.54 11.31
CA TYR A 188 -11.28 -3.96 11.03
C TYR A 188 -12.43 -4.14 10.05
N SER A 189 -13.42 -3.23 10.02
CA SER A 189 -14.46 -3.22 8.98
C SER A 189 -13.92 -3.02 7.55
N ARG A 190 -12.67 -2.59 7.40
CA ARG A 190 -12.01 -2.36 6.10
C ARG A 190 -10.93 -3.40 5.77
N VAL A 191 -10.72 -4.40 6.63
CA VAL A 191 -9.73 -5.47 6.40
C VAL A 191 -10.14 -6.30 5.19
N ARG A 192 -9.18 -6.56 4.30
CA ARG A 192 -9.38 -7.37 3.08
C ARG A 192 -8.57 -8.66 3.16
N THR A 193 -9.15 -9.69 3.77
CA THR A 193 -8.54 -11.02 3.95
C THR A 193 -8.16 -11.69 2.62
N SER A 194 -8.90 -11.42 1.54
CA SER A 194 -8.61 -11.91 0.18
C SER A 194 -7.24 -11.52 -0.36
N LYS A 195 -6.56 -10.54 0.25
CA LYS A 195 -5.22 -10.08 -0.12
C LYS A 195 -4.10 -10.69 0.74
N MET A 196 -4.42 -11.65 1.61
CA MET A 196 -3.49 -12.32 2.53
C MET A 196 -3.61 -13.85 2.40
N LYS A 197 -3.90 -14.35 1.20
CA LYS A 197 -3.90 -15.79 0.93
C LYS A 197 -2.44 -16.31 1.00
N PHE A 198 -2.25 -17.41 1.72
CA PHE A 198 -0.97 -18.09 1.88
C PHE A 198 -0.84 -19.21 0.86
#